data_AF-A0A4D4KQC8-F1
#
_entry.id   AF-A0A4D4KQC8-F1
#
_cell.length_a   1.000
_cell.length_b   1.000
_cell.length_c   1.000
_cell.angle_alpha   90.00
_cell.angle_beta   90.00
_cell.angle_gamma   90.00
#
_symmetry.space_group_name_H-M   'P 1'
#
loop_
_entity.id
_entity.type
_entity.pdbx_description
1 polymer ?
#
loop_
_entity_poly.entity_id
_entity_poly.type
_entity_poly.pdbx_seq_one_letter_code
_entity_poly.pdbx_strand_id
1 'polypeptide(L)'
;MERSGSLRARRADDLAARPGRDGLRAAGAATPRTRLLALTPVLAGAAVALLVLPSDPRRIYVLDKAAAELVCDGPVCVTRTHQARLTGLASHGKKALRLLHGVLGRRAPVSVRENTAVQPEGSTPRWSRKSVLIDFDDDIIAAAKGEELTWAVIAKGMVPGCSPVGWSGTGGEDIARTVAVDWVLGDLNSMPGQESPNLRREVDTQARAVRKELEALPRAKQLSRINAMRAAALSCEGDALDALTGGAHR
;
A
#
# COMPACT_ATOMS: atom_id res chain seq x y z
N MET A 1 55.51 33.02 -12.44
CA MET A 1 55.48 32.30 -13.73
C MET A 1 54.05 32.24 -14.20
N GLU A 2 53.84 32.61 -15.48
CA GLU A 2 52.62 32.50 -16.31
C GLU A 2 51.37 33.25 -15.81
N ARG A 3 51.02 34.45 -16.30
CA ARG A 3 50.57 34.90 -17.65
C ARG A 3 49.43 34.10 -18.27
N SER A 4 48.22 34.66 -18.19
CA SER A 4 47.18 34.77 -19.25
C SER A 4 45.88 35.22 -18.57
N GLY A 5 45.05 36.13 -19.06
CA GLY A 5 44.96 36.85 -20.31
C GLY A 5 43.56 37.49 -20.30
N SER A 6 43.51 38.81 -20.35
CA SER A 6 42.29 39.63 -20.39
C SER A 6 41.55 39.42 -21.71
N LEU A 7 40.21 39.26 -21.66
CA LEU A 7 39.36 39.60 -22.80
C LEU A 7 37.97 40.07 -22.38
N ARG A 8 37.85 41.40 -22.47
CA ARG A 8 36.67 42.25 -22.62
C ARG A 8 35.36 41.55 -22.98
N ALA A 9 34.36 41.76 -22.12
CA ALA A 9 32.95 41.67 -22.45
C ALA A 9 32.61 42.68 -23.57
N ARG A 10 32.13 42.19 -24.72
CA ARG A 10 31.37 42.98 -25.70
C ARG A 10 29.90 42.66 -25.52
N ARG A 11 29.09 43.71 -25.33
CA ARG A 11 27.65 43.69 -25.62
C ARG A 11 27.44 43.42 -27.11
N ALA A 12 26.48 42.56 -27.40
CA ALA A 12 25.73 42.57 -28.65
C ALA A 12 24.31 42.13 -28.30
N ASP A 13 23.38 43.09 -28.32
CA ASP A 13 21.98 42.83 -28.60
C ASP A 13 21.88 42.14 -29.97
N ASP A 14 21.14 41.03 -30.08
CA ASP A 14 20.03 40.94 -31.04
C ASP A 14 19.37 39.55 -31.10
N LEU A 15 18.04 39.62 -31.23
CA LEU A 15 17.10 38.67 -31.82
C LEU A 15 16.97 37.23 -31.28
N ALA A 16 15.94 37.11 -30.43
CA ALA A 16 14.96 36.03 -30.35
C ALA A 16 14.85 35.10 -31.58
N ALA A 17 15.17 33.82 -31.39
CA ALA A 17 14.72 32.73 -32.25
C ALA A 17 13.63 31.93 -31.51
N ARG A 18 12.40 32.04 -32.01
CA ARG A 18 11.18 31.42 -31.49
C ARG A 18 11.18 29.90 -31.73
N PRO A 19 10.71 29.07 -30.80
CA PRO A 19 10.25 27.72 -31.13
C PRO A 19 9.04 27.80 -32.06
N GLY A 20 9.11 27.07 -33.18
CA GLY A 20 8.06 26.96 -34.19
C GLY A 20 6.73 26.52 -33.57
N ARG A 21 5.83 27.48 -33.42
CA ARG A 21 4.41 27.29 -33.22
C ARG A 21 3.76 27.24 -34.60
N ASP A 22 3.77 26.08 -35.23
CA ASP A 22 2.80 25.74 -36.28
C ASP A 22 1.70 24.96 -35.54
N GLY A 23 0.65 25.57 -35.01
CA GLY A 23 -0.19 26.51 -35.72
C GLY A 23 -1.52 25.80 -35.99
N LEU A 24 -2.20 25.39 -34.92
CA LEU A 24 -3.60 24.98 -34.96
C LEU A 24 -4.46 26.19 -35.37
N ARG A 25 -4.53 26.48 -36.67
CA ARG A 25 -5.41 27.53 -37.23
C ARG A 25 -5.87 27.16 -38.63
N ALA A 26 -7.08 26.59 -38.72
CA ALA A 26 -8.11 27.02 -39.66
C ALA A 26 -9.38 26.13 -39.54
N ALA A 27 -10.15 26.30 -38.47
CA ALA A 27 -11.50 25.73 -38.40
C ALA A 27 -12.59 26.61 -39.04
N GLY A 28 -12.23 27.75 -39.65
CA GLY A 28 -13.20 28.76 -40.12
C GLY A 28 -13.61 28.72 -41.60
N ALA A 29 -12.84 28.06 -42.49
CA ALA A 29 -13.12 28.06 -43.94
C ALA A 29 -12.71 26.75 -44.64
N ALA A 30 -12.83 25.62 -43.93
CA ALA A 30 -12.53 24.32 -44.52
C ALA A 30 -13.76 23.79 -45.25
N THR A 31 -13.63 23.42 -46.53
CA THR A 31 -14.65 22.64 -47.22
C THR A 31 -14.85 21.31 -46.46
N PRO A 32 -16.05 20.69 -46.50
CA PRO A 32 -16.31 19.46 -45.75
C PRO A 32 -15.28 18.36 -46.05
N ARG A 33 -14.68 18.37 -47.25
CA ARG A 33 -13.62 17.45 -47.67
C ARG A 33 -12.30 17.64 -46.90
N THR A 34 -11.89 18.87 -46.59
CA THR A 34 -10.65 19.12 -45.84
C THR A 34 -10.77 18.76 -44.38
N ARG A 35 -11.97 18.90 -43.78
CA ARG A 35 -12.24 18.41 -42.42
C ARG A 35 -12.21 16.88 -42.33
N LEU A 36 -12.70 16.18 -43.35
CA LEU A 36 -12.64 14.71 -43.42
C LEU A 36 -11.21 14.19 -43.49
N LEU A 37 -10.35 14.83 -44.30
CA LEU A 37 -8.94 14.43 -44.44
C LEU A 37 -8.13 14.64 -43.15
N ALA A 38 -8.47 15.64 -42.33
CA ALA A 38 -7.82 15.88 -41.04
C ALA A 38 -8.19 14.83 -39.97
N LEU A 39 -9.34 14.15 -40.12
CA LEU A 39 -9.79 13.11 -39.18
C LEU A 39 -9.19 11.74 -39.50
N THR A 40 -8.72 11.52 -40.73
CA THR A 40 -8.11 10.26 -41.17
C THR A 40 -6.97 9.76 -40.27
N PRO A 41 -5.95 10.58 -39.93
CA PRO A 41 -4.87 10.09 -39.05
C PRO A 41 -5.34 9.79 -37.62
N VAL A 42 -6.35 10.52 -37.12
CA VAL A 42 -6.94 10.26 -35.79
C VAL A 42 -7.72 8.95 -35.79
N LEU A 43 -8.53 8.71 -36.82
CA LEU A 43 -9.29 7.47 -36.98
C LEU A 43 -8.38 6.26 -37.24
N ALA A 44 -7.33 6.43 -38.04
CA ALA A 44 -6.32 5.40 -38.25
C ALA A 44 -5.59 5.08 -36.94
N GLY A 45 -5.20 6.09 -36.16
CA GLY A 45 -4.61 5.90 -34.84
C GLY A 45 -5.55 5.19 -33.87
N ALA A 46 -6.83 5.56 -33.85
CA ALA A 46 -7.84 4.91 -33.01
C ALA A 46 -8.09 3.45 -33.43
N ALA A 47 -8.13 3.16 -34.74
CA ALA A 47 -8.28 1.80 -35.25
C ALA A 47 -7.06 0.94 -34.90
N VAL A 48 -5.84 1.46 -35.04
CA VAL A 48 -4.61 0.75 -34.64
C VAL A 48 -4.59 0.53 -33.13
N ALA A 49 -4.99 1.53 -32.33
CA ALA A 49 -5.09 1.39 -30.89
C ALA A 49 -6.08 0.28 -30.48
N LEU A 50 -7.25 0.18 -31.13
CA LEU A 50 -8.22 -0.88 -30.85
C LEU A 50 -7.71 -2.28 -31.25
N LEU A 51 -6.82 -2.38 -32.23
CA LEU A 51 -6.22 -3.65 -32.66
C LEU A 51 -5.08 -4.09 -31.74
N VAL A 52 -4.32 -3.14 -31.19
CA VAL A 52 -3.13 -3.42 -30.37
C VAL A 52 -3.46 -3.48 -28.88
N LEU A 53 -4.39 -2.65 -28.39
CA LEU A 53 -4.76 -2.65 -26.99
C LEU A 53 -5.65 -3.86 -26.67
N PRO A 54 -5.22 -4.73 -25.73
CA PRO A 54 -6.03 -5.86 -25.29
C PRO A 54 -7.35 -5.36 -24.71
N SER A 55 -8.46 -5.89 -25.21
CA SER A 55 -9.81 -5.53 -24.73
C SER A 55 -10.06 -5.99 -23.29
N ASP A 56 -9.23 -6.91 -22.80
CA ASP A 56 -9.28 -7.45 -21.44
C ASP A 56 -7.91 -7.28 -20.77
N PRO A 57 -7.77 -6.34 -19.80
CA PRO A 57 -6.52 -6.15 -19.07
C PRO A 57 -6.06 -7.41 -18.31
N ARG A 58 -6.96 -8.37 -18.03
CA ARG A 58 -6.60 -9.66 -17.40
C ARG A 58 -5.83 -10.58 -18.33
N ARG A 59 -5.78 -10.30 -19.63
CA ARG A 59 -4.95 -11.02 -20.61
C ARG A 59 -3.56 -10.44 -20.76
N ILE A 60 -3.28 -9.30 -20.12
CA ILE A 60 -1.98 -8.62 -20.16
C ILE A 60 -1.02 -9.24 -19.14
N TYR A 61 -1.54 -9.61 -17.97
CA TYR A 61 -0.78 -10.25 -16.90
C TYR A 61 -1.24 -11.69 -16.72
N VAL A 62 -0.44 -12.64 -17.19
CA VAL A 62 -0.66 -14.06 -16.94
C VAL A 62 0.03 -14.41 -15.63
N LEU A 63 -0.77 -14.78 -14.62
CA LEU A 63 -0.23 -15.34 -13.38
C LEU A 63 0.44 -16.67 -13.69
N ASP A 64 1.75 -16.77 -13.42
CA ASP A 64 2.45 -18.06 -13.41
C ASP A 64 1.94 -18.88 -12.22
N LYS A 65 1.13 -19.90 -12.53
CA LYS A 65 0.50 -20.77 -11.53
C LYS A 65 1.52 -21.58 -10.74
N ALA A 66 2.64 -21.96 -11.34
CA ALA A 66 3.68 -22.73 -10.67
C ALA A 66 4.47 -21.84 -9.70
N ALA A 67 4.70 -20.58 -10.09
CA ALA A 67 5.33 -19.57 -9.24
C ALA A 67 4.42 -19.17 -8.07
N ALA A 68 3.11 -19.03 -8.31
CA ALA A 68 2.11 -18.67 -7.30
C ALA A 68 1.62 -19.84 -6.42
N GLU A 69 2.10 -21.07 -6.67
CA GLU A 69 1.75 -22.23 -5.85
C GLU A 69 2.25 -22.02 -4.41
N LEU A 70 1.41 -22.32 -3.41
CA LEU A 70 1.78 -22.13 -2.02
C LEU A 70 2.61 -23.30 -1.49
N VAL A 71 3.74 -22.96 -0.88
CA VAL A 71 4.61 -23.86 -0.12
C VAL A 71 4.51 -23.48 1.36
N CYS A 72 4.25 -24.45 2.23
CA CYS A 72 3.93 -24.20 3.63
C CYS A 72 4.92 -24.86 4.60
N ASP A 73 5.21 -24.16 5.70
CA ASP A 73 5.73 -24.74 6.94
C ASP A 73 4.67 -24.57 8.04
N GLY A 74 3.90 -25.65 8.26
CA GLY A 74 2.77 -25.64 9.18
C GLY A 74 1.70 -24.62 8.78
N PRO A 75 1.30 -23.70 9.68
CA PRO A 75 0.25 -22.73 9.39
C PRO A 75 0.73 -21.52 8.56
N VAL A 76 2.00 -21.49 8.14
CA VAL A 76 2.60 -20.38 7.39
C VAL A 76 2.89 -20.84 5.97
N CYS A 77 2.31 -20.16 4.97
CA CYS A 77 2.52 -20.46 3.56
C CYS A 77 2.97 -19.23 2.79
N VAL A 78 3.95 -19.42 1.89
CA VAL A 78 4.42 -18.44 0.93
C VAL A 78 4.28 -19.01 -0.48
N THR A 79 4.37 -18.19 -1.51
CA THR A 79 4.45 -18.66 -2.90
C THR A 79 5.76 -19.38 -3.16
N ARG A 80 5.80 -20.24 -4.19
CA ARG A 80 7.05 -20.91 -4.60
C ARG A 80 8.12 -19.89 -4.97
N THR A 81 7.75 -18.75 -5.55
CA THR A 81 8.65 -17.61 -5.78
C THR A 81 9.37 -17.17 -4.51
N HIS A 82 8.63 -17.09 -3.40
CA HIS A 82 9.16 -16.63 -2.11
C HIS A 82 9.57 -17.76 -1.16
N GLN A 83 9.77 -18.99 -1.67
CA GLN A 83 10.14 -20.14 -0.84
C GLN A 83 11.40 -19.89 0.01
N ALA A 84 12.38 -19.14 -0.50
CA ALA A 84 13.58 -18.78 0.25
C ALA A 84 13.30 -17.93 1.51
N ARG A 85 12.17 -17.21 1.54
CA ARG A 85 11.72 -16.40 2.70
C ARG A 85 10.96 -17.24 3.73
N LEU A 86 10.52 -18.46 3.37
CA LEU A 86 9.65 -19.28 4.22
C LEU A 86 10.29 -19.58 5.58
N THR A 87 11.55 -19.99 5.61
CA THR A 87 12.21 -20.36 6.88
C THR A 87 12.26 -19.19 7.86
N GLY A 88 12.56 -17.99 7.37
CA GLY A 88 12.55 -16.77 8.19
C GLY A 88 11.14 -16.43 8.67
N LEU A 89 10.18 -16.41 7.76
CA LEU A 89 8.79 -16.05 8.08
C LEU A 89 8.10 -17.08 8.98
N ALA A 90 8.36 -18.37 8.82
CA ALA A 90 7.61 -19.42 9.51
C ALA A 90 7.75 -19.35 11.02
N SER A 91 8.97 -19.11 11.53
CA SER A 91 9.20 -18.95 12.97
C SER A 91 8.43 -17.76 13.55
N HIS A 92 8.57 -16.59 12.91
CA HIS A 92 7.91 -15.35 13.33
C HIS A 92 6.39 -15.39 13.16
N GLY A 93 5.90 -15.96 12.06
CA GLY A 93 4.48 -16.16 11.78
C GLY A 93 3.82 -17.09 12.80
N LYS A 94 4.44 -18.23 13.13
CA LYS A 94 3.95 -19.12 14.20
C LYS A 94 3.91 -18.41 15.56
N LYS A 95 4.93 -17.58 15.87
CA LYS A 95 4.96 -16.77 17.10
C LYS A 95 3.82 -15.73 17.13
N ALA A 96 3.62 -15.00 16.04
CA ALA A 96 2.54 -14.03 15.90
C ALA A 96 1.16 -14.66 16.10
N LEU A 97 0.90 -15.83 15.48
CA LEU A 97 -0.36 -16.55 15.66
C LEU A 97 -0.61 -16.95 17.11
N ARG A 98 0.42 -17.40 17.84
CA ARG A 98 0.30 -17.73 19.27
C ARG A 98 -0.05 -16.49 20.11
N LEU A 99 0.62 -15.36 19.85
CA LEU A 99 0.36 -14.10 20.57
C LEU A 99 -1.06 -13.59 20.29
N LEU A 100 -1.48 -13.58 19.03
CA LEU A 100 -2.85 -13.22 18.63
C LEU A 100 -3.87 -14.15 19.28
N HIS A 101 -3.60 -15.45 19.36
CA HIS A 101 -4.47 -16.40 20.06
C HIS A 101 -4.58 -16.10 21.55
N GLY A 102 -3.48 -15.73 22.20
CA GLY A 102 -3.48 -15.37 23.63
C GLY A 102 -4.42 -14.20 23.96
N VAL A 103 -4.53 -13.22 23.05
CA VAL A 103 -5.31 -12.00 23.32
C VAL A 103 -6.71 -11.99 22.67
N LEU A 104 -6.90 -12.66 21.54
CA LEU A 104 -8.20 -12.74 20.84
C LEU A 104 -8.96 -14.05 21.10
N GLY A 105 -8.29 -15.06 21.66
CA GLY A 105 -8.84 -16.40 21.85
C GLY A 105 -9.32 -17.02 20.54
N ARG A 106 -10.56 -17.52 20.53
CA ARG A 106 -11.19 -18.17 19.36
C ARG A 106 -11.37 -17.27 18.14
N ARG A 107 -11.22 -15.95 18.29
CA ARG A 107 -11.33 -14.97 17.19
C ARG A 107 -10.01 -14.72 16.47
N ALA A 108 -8.92 -15.29 16.97
CA ALA A 108 -7.61 -15.15 16.35
C ALA A 108 -7.55 -15.84 14.97
N PRO A 109 -6.76 -15.30 14.02
CA PRO A 109 -6.41 -16.04 12.82
C PRO A 109 -5.61 -17.29 13.20
N VAL A 110 -5.72 -18.33 12.38
CA VAL A 110 -5.09 -19.64 12.59
C VAL A 110 -3.97 -19.94 11.60
N SER A 111 -3.81 -19.09 10.56
CA SER A 111 -2.78 -19.26 9.54
C SER A 111 -2.24 -17.93 9.04
N VAL A 112 -1.04 -17.93 8.49
CA VAL A 112 -0.43 -16.83 7.73
C VAL A 112 -0.22 -17.31 6.30
N ARG A 113 -0.67 -16.55 5.30
CA ARG A 113 -0.57 -16.94 3.89
C ARG A 113 -0.20 -15.73 3.06
N GLU A 114 0.73 -15.92 2.14
CA GLU A 114 0.95 -14.94 1.08
C GLU A 114 -0.31 -14.77 0.23
N ASN A 115 -0.64 -13.52 -0.08
CA ASN A 115 -1.79 -13.16 -0.87
C ASN A 115 -1.48 -13.34 -2.36
N THR A 116 -2.17 -14.28 -3.00
CA THR A 116 -2.02 -14.54 -4.44
C THR A 116 -3.21 -14.02 -5.24
N ALA A 117 -4.12 -13.27 -4.61
CA ALA A 117 -5.29 -12.73 -5.27
C ALA A 117 -4.92 -11.54 -6.16
N VAL A 118 -5.10 -11.71 -7.47
CA VAL A 118 -5.01 -10.61 -8.44
C VAL A 118 -6.30 -9.80 -8.35
N GLN A 119 -6.23 -8.63 -7.71
CA GLN A 119 -7.34 -7.71 -7.55
C GLN A 119 -7.23 -6.55 -8.58
N PRO A 120 -8.36 -6.06 -9.12
CA PRO A 120 -8.34 -4.88 -9.99
C PRO A 120 -7.77 -3.66 -9.28
N GLU A 121 -7.04 -2.84 -10.02
CA GLU A 121 -6.60 -1.51 -9.56
C GLU A 121 -7.80 -0.70 -9.04
N GLY A 122 -7.62 -0.01 -7.91
CA GLY A 122 -8.67 0.80 -7.28
C GLY A 122 -9.79 -0.02 -6.60
N SER A 123 -9.73 -1.35 -6.60
CA SER A 123 -10.67 -2.16 -5.83
C SER A 123 -10.32 -2.20 -4.35
N THR A 124 -11.34 -2.32 -3.50
CA THR A 124 -11.15 -2.51 -2.05
C THR A 124 -10.58 -3.91 -1.78
N PRO A 125 -9.49 -4.02 -0.98
CA PRO A 125 -8.91 -5.30 -0.63
C PRO A 125 -9.88 -6.22 0.12
N ARG A 126 -9.76 -7.53 -0.10
CA ARG A 126 -10.55 -8.55 0.62
C ARG A 126 -9.72 -9.29 1.66
N TRP A 127 -10.08 -9.13 2.92
CA TRP A 127 -9.36 -9.75 4.04
C TRP A 127 -10.06 -10.98 4.61
N SER A 128 -9.26 -11.89 5.19
CA SER A 128 -9.74 -13.07 5.87
C SER A 128 -9.72 -12.87 7.38
N ARG A 129 -10.79 -13.29 8.07
CA ARG A 129 -10.80 -13.34 9.55
C ARG A 129 -9.97 -14.50 10.10
N LYS A 130 -9.76 -15.54 9.30
CA LYS A 130 -9.12 -16.81 9.70
C LYS A 130 -7.64 -16.87 9.32
N SER A 131 -7.20 -16.07 8.36
CA SER A 131 -5.83 -16.09 7.84
C SER A 131 -5.29 -14.68 7.76
N VAL A 132 -4.08 -14.47 8.27
CA VAL A 132 -3.33 -13.24 8.00
C VAL A 132 -2.82 -13.32 6.57
N LEU A 133 -3.26 -12.40 5.73
CA LEU A 133 -2.76 -12.27 4.37
C LEU A 133 -1.57 -11.31 4.39
N ILE A 134 -0.46 -11.72 3.79
CA ILE A 134 0.74 -10.90 3.65
C ILE A 134 1.09 -10.75 2.18
N ASP A 135 1.80 -9.66 1.88
CA ASP A 135 2.43 -9.42 0.59
C ASP A 135 3.88 -9.05 0.88
N PHE A 136 4.84 -9.56 0.09
CA PHE A 136 6.25 -9.21 0.25
C PHE A 136 6.59 -7.85 -0.35
N ASP A 137 5.70 -7.29 -1.17
CA ASP A 137 5.80 -5.93 -1.70
C ASP A 137 5.16 -4.88 -0.77
N ASP A 138 4.53 -5.32 0.34
CA ASP A 138 4.03 -4.41 1.37
C ASP A 138 5.18 -3.82 2.20
N ASP A 139 5.23 -2.50 2.36
CA ASP A 139 6.35 -1.80 3.02
C ASP A 139 6.67 -2.32 4.43
N ILE A 140 5.65 -2.73 5.19
CA ILE A 140 5.83 -3.24 6.56
C ILE A 140 6.49 -4.61 6.53
N ILE A 141 6.05 -5.50 5.64
CA ILE A 141 6.60 -6.85 5.49
C ILE A 141 7.98 -6.82 4.82
N ALA A 142 8.15 -5.96 3.81
CA ALA A 142 9.39 -5.79 3.07
C ALA A 142 10.52 -5.25 3.95
N ALA A 143 10.22 -4.26 4.80
CA ALA A 143 11.20 -3.62 5.68
C ALA A 143 11.54 -4.43 6.94
N ALA A 144 10.62 -5.27 7.42
CA ALA A 144 10.75 -5.97 8.69
C ALA A 144 11.89 -7.01 8.70
N LYS A 145 12.71 -6.99 9.77
CA LYS A 145 13.78 -7.96 10.01
C LYS A 145 13.70 -8.55 11.42
N GLY A 146 14.06 -9.84 11.54
CA GLY A 146 14.07 -10.53 12.83
C GLY A 146 12.72 -10.42 13.55
N GLU A 147 12.72 -9.97 14.80
CA GLU A 147 11.49 -9.84 15.61
C GLU A 147 10.47 -8.87 15.03
N GLU A 148 10.88 -7.89 14.22
CA GLU A 148 9.95 -6.99 13.52
C GLU A 148 9.02 -7.76 12.57
N LEU A 149 9.43 -8.93 12.05
CA LEU A 149 8.54 -9.77 11.25
C LEU A 149 7.37 -10.31 12.10
N THR A 150 7.60 -10.60 13.38
CA THR A 150 6.53 -10.97 14.30
C THR A 150 5.52 -9.80 14.40
N TRP A 151 6.03 -8.57 14.53
CA TRP A 151 5.21 -7.36 14.67
C TRP A 151 4.44 -7.07 13.39
N ALA A 152 5.08 -7.19 12.22
CA ALA A 152 4.46 -7.00 10.92
C ALA A 152 3.30 -7.99 10.68
N VAL A 153 3.46 -9.26 11.05
CA VAL A 153 2.38 -10.26 10.96
C VAL A 153 1.24 -9.96 11.93
N ILE A 154 1.53 -9.51 13.16
CA ILE A 154 0.50 -9.08 14.11
C ILE A 154 -0.27 -7.88 13.55
N ALA A 155 0.46 -6.88 13.06
CA ALA A 155 -0.08 -5.70 12.41
C ALA A 155 -1.05 -6.07 11.30
N LYS A 156 -0.63 -6.92 10.35
CA LYS A 156 -1.50 -7.39 9.26
C LYS A 156 -2.69 -8.22 9.73
N GLY A 157 -2.54 -8.98 10.83
CA GLY A 157 -3.63 -9.76 11.41
C GLY A 157 -4.70 -8.93 12.14
N MET A 158 -4.33 -7.72 12.56
CA MET A 158 -5.20 -6.80 13.31
C MET A 158 -5.77 -5.68 12.43
N VAL A 159 -4.91 -5.04 11.64
CA VAL A 159 -5.22 -3.88 10.77
C VAL A 159 -4.45 -4.01 9.46
N PRO A 160 -4.92 -4.85 8.51
CA PRO A 160 -4.23 -5.12 7.24
C PRO A 160 -4.13 -3.90 6.31
N GLY A 161 -5.08 -2.96 6.45
CA GLY A 161 -5.21 -1.74 5.64
C GLY A 161 -6.32 -1.86 4.60
N CYS A 162 -6.99 -0.75 4.29
CA CYS A 162 -8.17 -0.71 3.42
C CYS A 162 -8.04 0.26 2.25
N SER A 163 -6.85 0.80 2.04
CA SER A 163 -6.52 1.59 0.85
C SER A 163 -6.82 0.78 -0.41
N PRO A 164 -7.49 1.36 -1.41
CA PRO A 164 -7.71 0.71 -2.70
C PRO A 164 -6.40 0.18 -3.29
N VAL A 165 -6.45 -0.94 -4.00
CA VAL A 165 -5.27 -1.53 -4.64
C VAL A 165 -4.57 -0.50 -5.53
N GLY A 166 -3.26 -0.33 -5.30
CA GLY A 166 -2.38 0.61 -6.00
C GLY A 166 -2.39 2.04 -5.45
N TRP A 167 -3.10 2.29 -4.34
CA TRP A 167 -3.22 3.60 -3.71
C TRP A 167 -2.59 3.60 -2.31
N SER A 168 -2.09 4.75 -1.87
CA SER A 168 -1.61 4.96 -0.51
C SER A 168 -2.73 5.43 0.43
N GLY A 169 -2.61 5.06 1.71
CA GLY A 169 -3.59 5.38 2.74
C GLY A 169 -3.46 6.79 3.32
N THR A 170 -4.45 7.18 4.12
CA THR A 170 -4.53 8.49 4.78
C THR A 170 -3.82 8.55 6.15
N GLY A 171 -3.08 7.50 6.54
CA GLY A 171 -2.25 7.44 7.75
C GLY A 171 -2.97 7.04 9.05
N GLY A 172 -4.29 7.24 9.17
CA GLY A 172 -5.06 6.83 10.36
C GLY A 172 -4.96 5.34 10.69
N GLU A 173 -4.88 4.50 9.65
CA GLU A 173 -4.67 3.06 9.78
C GLU A 173 -3.34 2.71 10.45
N ASP A 174 -2.31 3.53 10.28
CA ASP A 174 -0.98 3.28 10.85
C ASP A 174 -0.97 3.48 12.36
N ILE A 175 -1.76 4.44 12.85
CA ILE A 175 -1.96 4.68 14.29
C ILE A 175 -2.69 3.50 14.90
N ALA A 176 -3.84 3.11 14.31
CA ALA A 176 -4.61 1.97 14.79
C ALA A 176 -3.78 0.68 14.78
N ARG A 177 -2.97 0.46 13.75
CA ARG A 177 -2.06 -0.68 13.62
C ARG A 177 -0.97 -0.68 14.70
N THR A 178 -0.35 0.47 14.95
CA THR A 178 0.69 0.62 15.99
C THR A 178 0.12 0.31 17.37
N VAL A 179 -1.06 0.85 17.70
CA VAL A 179 -1.75 0.56 18.96
C VAL A 179 -2.17 -0.91 19.05
N ALA A 180 -2.59 -1.53 17.95
CA ALA A 180 -2.97 -2.94 17.94
C ALA A 180 -1.78 -3.87 18.22
N VAL A 181 -0.61 -3.57 17.66
CA VAL A 181 0.63 -4.33 17.90
C VAL A 181 1.05 -4.17 19.36
N ASP A 182 1.08 -2.94 19.88
CA ASP A 182 1.35 -2.66 21.29
C ASP A 182 0.39 -3.41 22.22
N TRP A 183 -0.91 -3.41 21.93
CA TRP A 183 -1.89 -4.10 22.77
C TRP A 183 -1.68 -5.62 22.82
N VAL A 184 -1.13 -6.22 21.75
CA VAL A 184 -0.80 -7.65 21.68
C VAL A 184 0.51 -7.96 22.40
N LEU A 185 1.52 -7.09 22.26
CA LEU A 185 2.88 -7.31 22.78
C LEU A 185 3.09 -6.79 24.21
N GLY A 186 2.29 -5.81 24.64
CA GLY A 186 2.45 -5.06 25.89
C GLY A 186 3.52 -3.96 25.84
N ASP A 187 4.15 -3.72 24.69
CA ASP A 187 5.21 -2.74 24.53
C ASP A 187 5.08 -1.96 23.20
N LEU A 188 5.20 -0.64 23.29
CA LEU A 188 4.97 0.26 22.16
C LEU A 188 6.29 0.48 21.44
N ASN A 189 6.44 -0.21 20.33
CA ASN A 189 7.59 -0.07 19.45
C ASN A 189 7.17 0.62 18.15
N SER A 190 8.07 1.44 17.59
CA SER A 190 7.85 2.06 16.29
C SER A 190 7.74 0.99 15.21
N MET A 191 6.72 1.10 14.37
CA MET A 191 6.50 0.13 13.29
C MET A 191 7.56 0.26 12.17
N PRO A 192 8.03 -0.86 11.59
CA PRO A 192 8.85 -0.86 10.38
C PRO A 192 8.03 -0.39 9.16
N GLY A 193 8.71 -0.02 8.08
CA GLY A 193 8.08 0.30 6.79
C GLY A 193 7.61 1.75 6.61
N GLN A 194 7.69 2.59 7.65
CA GLN A 194 7.34 4.02 7.50
C GLN A 194 8.45 4.80 6.79
N GLU A 195 8.17 5.34 5.60
CA GLU A 195 9.17 5.92 4.69
C GLU A 195 9.86 7.18 5.25
N SER A 196 9.15 8.03 6.00
CA SER A 196 9.72 9.27 6.54
C SER A 196 9.86 9.25 8.08
N PRO A 197 11.01 9.67 8.64
CA PRO A 197 11.19 9.78 10.09
C PRO A 197 10.21 10.74 10.77
N ASN A 198 9.74 11.77 10.04
CA ASN A 198 8.77 12.73 10.56
C ASN A 198 7.39 12.08 10.71
N LEU A 199 6.90 11.40 9.67
CA LEU A 199 5.62 10.69 9.72
C LEU A 199 5.64 9.60 10.78
N ARG A 200 6.74 8.85 10.91
CA ARG A 200 6.90 7.85 11.97
C ARG A 200 6.74 8.46 13.37
N ARG A 201 7.40 9.60 13.63
CA ARG A 201 7.28 10.30 14.93
C ARG A 201 5.86 10.79 15.20
N GLU A 202 5.17 11.26 14.17
CA GLU A 202 3.79 11.72 14.27
C GLU A 202 2.86 10.54 14.61
N VAL A 203 2.93 9.45 13.86
CA VAL A 203 2.17 8.22 14.12
C VAL A 203 2.45 7.69 15.52
N ASP A 204 3.71 7.59 15.92
CA ASP A 204 4.08 7.11 17.26
C ASP A 204 3.53 8.01 18.37
N THR A 205 3.48 9.32 18.14
CA THR A 205 2.96 10.29 19.12
C THR A 205 1.44 10.17 19.26
N GLN A 206 0.73 10.07 18.14
CA GLN A 206 -0.72 9.85 18.15
C GLN A 206 -1.07 8.47 18.74
N ALA A 207 -0.32 7.43 18.39
CA ALA A 207 -0.49 6.08 18.94
C ALA A 207 -0.30 6.06 20.47
N ARG A 208 0.69 6.78 21.02
CA ARG A 208 0.85 6.94 22.48
C ARG A 208 -0.36 7.58 23.13
N ALA A 209 -0.95 8.60 22.52
CA ALA A 209 -2.14 9.27 23.05
C ALA A 209 -3.34 8.32 23.07
N VAL A 210 -3.61 7.65 21.94
CA VAL A 210 -4.70 6.67 21.82
C VAL A 210 -4.51 5.48 22.76
N ARG A 211 -3.28 4.98 22.91
CA ARG A 211 -2.93 3.92 23.87
C ARG A 211 -3.30 4.33 25.29
N LYS A 212 -2.92 5.53 25.72
CA LYS A 212 -3.21 6.03 27.06
C LYS A 212 -4.71 6.08 27.34
N GLU A 213 -5.50 6.52 26.37
CA GLU A 213 -6.97 6.54 26.48
C GLU A 213 -7.56 5.13 26.55
N LEU A 214 -7.05 4.21 25.72
CA LEU A 214 -7.46 2.81 25.74
C LEU A 214 -7.15 2.17 27.10
N GLU A 215 -5.94 2.35 27.61
CA GLU A 215 -5.48 1.79 28.90
C GLU A 215 -6.26 2.31 30.10
N ALA A 216 -6.79 3.54 30.03
CA ALA A 216 -7.66 4.10 31.07
C ALA A 216 -9.02 3.36 31.19
N LEU A 217 -9.39 2.56 30.20
CA LEU A 217 -10.63 1.79 30.21
C LEU A 217 -10.48 0.45 30.92
N PRO A 218 -11.55 -0.09 31.53
CA PRO A 218 -11.59 -1.48 31.97
C PRO A 218 -11.24 -2.46 30.85
N ARG A 219 -10.54 -3.56 31.18
CA ARG A 219 -10.04 -4.54 30.21
C ARG A 219 -11.10 -5.06 29.24
N ALA A 220 -12.33 -5.26 29.70
CA ALA A 220 -13.45 -5.68 28.85
C ALA A 220 -13.80 -4.64 27.77
N LYS A 221 -13.78 -3.34 28.13
CA LYS A 221 -14.00 -2.25 27.18
C LYS A 221 -12.84 -2.11 26.20
N GLN A 222 -11.60 -2.28 26.66
CA GLN A 222 -10.44 -2.31 25.77
C GLN A 222 -10.59 -3.40 24.70
N LEU A 223 -10.87 -4.63 25.13
CA LEU A 223 -11.08 -5.77 24.24
C LEU A 223 -12.25 -5.50 23.27
N SER A 224 -13.33 -4.88 23.74
CA SER A 224 -14.44 -4.50 22.87
C SER A 224 -14.01 -3.54 21.76
N ARG A 225 -13.26 -2.47 22.09
CA ARG A 225 -12.77 -1.48 21.11
C ARG A 225 -11.77 -2.10 20.13
N ILE A 226 -10.85 -2.93 20.61
CA ILE A 226 -9.90 -3.67 19.76
C ILE A 226 -10.63 -4.58 18.77
N ASN A 227 -11.68 -5.28 19.21
CA ASN A 227 -12.47 -6.13 18.31
C ASN A 227 -13.27 -5.30 17.30
N ALA A 228 -13.78 -4.13 17.68
CA ALA A 228 -14.48 -3.23 16.77
C ALA A 228 -13.54 -2.67 15.68
N MET A 229 -12.37 -2.17 16.09
CA MET A 229 -11.30 -1.75 15.19
C MET A 229 -10.91 -2.86 14.22
N ARG A 230 -10.61 -4.07 14.72
CA ARG A 230 -10.25 -5.21 13.87
C ARG A 230 -11.39 -5.59 12.92
N ALA A 231 -12.65 -5.50 13.36
CA ALA A 231 -13.79 -5.79 12.51
C ALA A 231 -13.90 -4.80 11.34
N ALA A 232 -13.79 -3.50 11.62
CA ALA A 232 -13.79 -2.43 10.62
C ALA A 232 -12.62 -2.59 9.63
N ALA A 233 -11.42 -2.86 10.13
CA ALA A 233 -10.23 -3.06 9.31
C ALA A 233 -10.30 -4.32 8.41
N LEU A 234 -11.03 -5.35 8.83
CA LEU A 234 -11.19 -6.58 8.02
C LEU A 234 -12.35 -6.50 7.03
N SER A 235 -13.38 -5.68 7.29
CA SER A 235 -14.46 -5.43 6.33
C SER A 235 -14.15 -4.30 5.36
N CYS A 236 -13.21 -3.41 5.71
CA CYS A 236 -13.02 -2.13 5.05
C CYS A 236 -14.29 -1.27 5.02
N GLU A 237 -15.10 -1.42 6.08
CA GLU A 237 -16.29 -0.61 6.33
C GLU A 237 -16.04 0.24 7.59
N GLY A 238 -16.02 1.55 7.40
CA GLY A 238 -15.69 2.51 8.47
C GLY A 238 -14.19 2.66 8.71
N ASP A 239 -13.85 3.54 9.64
CA ASP A 239 -12.47 3.84 10.01
C ASP A 239 -12.03 3.05 11.25
N ALA A 240 -10.86 2.42 11.15
CA ALA A 240 -10.34 1.56 12.23
C ALA A 240 -9.94 2.38 13.47
N LEU A 241 -9.38 3.58 13.29
CA LEU A 241 -8.97 4.46 14.38
C LEU A 241 -10.19 5.06 15.10
N ASP A 242 -11.23 5.45 14.37
CA ASP A 242 -12.52 5.84 14.92
C ASP A 242 -13.11 4.72 15.76
N ALA A 243 -13.15 3.49 15.23
CA ALA A 243 -13.67 2.34 15.97
C ALA A 243 -12.85 2.03 17.23
N LEU A 244 -11.54 2.27 17.20
CA LEU A 244 -10.63 2.10 18.33
C LEU A 244 -10.82 3.17 19.41
N THR A 245 -11.12 4.41 19.03
CA THR A 245 -11.30 5.53 19.96
C THR A 245 -12.74 5.69 20.44
N GLY A 246 -13.69 5.03 19.77
CA GLY A 246 -15.12 5.16 20.02
C GLY A 246 -15.75 6.36 19.32
N GLY A 247 -15.18 6.79 18.19
CA GLY A 247 -15.66 7.89 17.35
C GLY A 247 -15.16 9.27 17.78
N ALA A 248 -14.11 9.34 18.58
CA ALA A 248 -13.56 10.61 19.09
C ALA A 248 -12.67 11.35 18.07
N HIS A 249 -12.38 10.74 16.92
CA HIS A 249 -11.52 11.30 15.86
C HIS A 249 -12.30 11.93 14.70
N ARG A 250 -13.63 12.09 14.84
CA ARG A 250 -14.53 12.65 13.82
C ARG A 250 -14.84 14.12 14.04
#